data_AF-A0A3C1S7W6-F1
#
_entry.id   AF-A0A3C1S7W6-F1
#
_cell.length_a   1.000
_cell.length_b   1.000
_cell.length_c   1.000
_cell.angle_alpha   90.00
_cell.angle_beta   90.00
_cell.angle_gamma   90.00
#
_symmetry.space_group_name_H-M   'P 1'
#
loop_
_entity.id
_entity.type
_entity.pdbx_description
1 polymer ?
#
loop_
_entity_poly.entity_id
_entity_poly.type
_entity_poly.pdbx_seq_one_letter_code
_entity_poly.pdbx_strand_id
1 'polypeptide(L)' 'MNAIPINIENANSEIWARIFKAEARRYDFNVNIDFSNGNRKVEFVGDQGCVPYIVEDIQKLLYGYSK' A
#
# COMPACT_ATOMS: atom_id res chain seq x y z
N MET A 1 -1.89 -8.86 -15.03
CA MET A 1 -1.82 -7.89 -13.92
C MET A 1 -0.98 -8.51 -12.82
N ASN A 2 0.18 -7.94 -12.51
CA ASN A 2 1.04 -8.43 -11.42
C ASN A 2 0.74 -7.57 -10.19
N ALA A 3 0.03 -8.15 -9.21
CA ALA A 3 -0.18 -7.52 -7.91
C ALA A 3 1.03 -7.82 -7.02
N ILE A 4 1.67 -6.81 -6.46
CA ILE A 4 2.76 -6.97 -5.49
C ILE A 4 2.11 -7.04 -4.09
N PRO A 5 2.11 -8.20 -3.41
CA PRO A 5 1.55 -8.31 -2.08
C PRO A 5 2.45 -7.63 -1.04
N ILE A 6 1.85 -6.85 -0.13
CA ILE A 6 2.56 -6.24 1.01
C ILE A 6 2.09 -6.98 2.26
N ASN A 7 3.01 -7.64 2.97
CA ASN A 7 2.70 -8.31 4.23
C ASN A 7 2.68 -7.28 5.37
N ILE A 8 1.54 -7.15 6.04
CA ILE A 8 1.29 -6.15 7.06
C ILE A 8 1.09 -6.89 8.37
N GLU A 9 2.04 -6.87 9.29
CA GLU A 9 1.91 -7.46 10.62
C GLU A 9 1.82 -6.34 11.66
N ASN A 10 0.73 -6.32 12.46
CA ASN A 10 0.54 -5.57 13.71
C ASN A 10 0.02 -4.11 13.73
N ALA A 11 -0.37 -3.46 12.62
CA ALA A 11 -1.03 -2.14 12.72
C ALA A 11 -2.52 -2.15 12.30
N ASN A 12 -3.32 -1.26 12.88
CA ASN A 12 -4.78 -1.15 12.67
C ASN A 12 -5.09 -0.92 11.17
N SER A 13 -5.90 -1.79 10.58
CA SER A 13 -6.24 -1.79 9.16
C SER A 13 -6.76 -0.44 8.67
N GLU A 14 -7.42 0.35 9.52
CA GLU A 14 -7.87 1.70 9.16
C GLU A 14 -6.70 2.67 8.93
N ILE A 15 -5.66 2.61 9.77
CA ILE A 15 -4.45 3.45 9.63
C ILE A 15 -3.72 3.09 8.33
N TRP A 16 -3.62 1.79 8.04
CA TRP A 16 -3.07 1.31 6.77
C TRP A 16 -3.85 1.83 5.58
N ALA A 17 -5.18 1.73 5.61
CA ALA A 17 -6.02 2.23 4.53
C ALA A 17 -5.76 3.71 4.23
N ARG A 18 -5.56 4.52 5.28
CA ARG A 18 -5.25 5.95 5.14
C ARG A 18 -3.87 6.18 4.53
N ILE A 19 -2.84 5.45 4.96
CA ILE A 19 -1.47 5.56 4.43
C ILE A 19 -1.44 5.17 2.94
N PHE A 20 -2.03 4.02 2.59
CA PHE A 20 -2.10 3.56 1.20
C PHE A 20 -2.82 4.55 0.28
N LYS A 21 -3.96 5.09 0.72
CA LYS A 21 -4.70 6.09 -0.05
C LYS A 21 -3.94 7.40 -0.19
N ALA A 22 -3.27 7.86 0.87
CA ALA A 22 -2.51 9.09 0.85
C ALA A 22 -1.32 9.01 -0.11
N GLU A 23 -0.53 7.93 -0.03
CA GLU A 23 0.62 7.74 -0.90
C GLU A 23 0.20 7.47 -2.35
N ALA A 24 -0.78 6.60 -2.61
CA ALA A 24 -1.28 6.40 -3.97
C ALA A 24 -1.73 7.71 -4.63
N ARG A 25 -2.41 8.58 -3.88
CA ARG A 25 -2.86 9.89 -4.37
C ARG A 25 -1.70 10.81 -4.76
N ARG A 26 -0.53 10.71 -4.10
CA ARG A 26 0.65 11.51 -4.47
C ARG A 26 1.20 11.16 -5.85
N TYR A 27 0.93 9.94 -6.30
CA TYR A 27 1.36 9.43 -7.60
C TYR A 27 0.22 9.37 -8.64
N ASP A 28 -0.95 9.94 -8.32
CA ASP A 28 -2.16 9.91 -9.14
C ASP A 28 -2.72 8.49 -9.39
N PHE A 29 -2.62 7.61 -8.38
CA PHE A 29 -3.20 6.28 -8.40
C PHE A 29 -4.47 6.18 -7.59
N ASN A 30 -5.38 5.35 -8.09
CA ASN A 30 -6.45 4.81 -7.27
C ASN A 30 -5.97 3.56 -6.52
N VAL A 31 -6.58 3.30 -5.37
CA VAL A 31 -6.24 2.14 -4.55
C VAL A 31 -7.51 1.41 -4.13
N ASN A 32 -7.52 0.10 -4.39
CA ASN A 32 -8.51 -0.83 -3.84
C ASN A 32 -7.88 -1.57 -2.66
N ILE A 33 -8.60 -1.59 -1.54
CA ILE A 33 -8.12 -2.21 -0.30
C ILE A 33 -9.16 -3.19 0.18
N ASP A 34 -8.74 -4.43 0.40
CA ASP A 34 -9.56 -5.48 0.98
C ASP A 34 -8.93 -5.98 2.28
N PHE A 35 -9.61 -5.68 3.38
CA PHE A 35 -9.29 -6.15 4.73
C PHE A 35 -10.30 -7.19 5.26
N SER A 36 -11.21 -7.66 4.41
CA SER A 36 -12.26 -8.61 4.82
C SER A 36 -11.70 -10.02 5.02
N ASN A 37 -12.33 -10.82 5.89
CA ASN A 37 -12.02 -12.25 6.09
C ASN A 37 -10.53 -12.59 6.34
N GLY A 38 -9.78 -11.69 6.96
CA GLY A 38 -8.34 -11.87 7.20
C GLY A 38 -7.45 -11.66 5.97
N ASN A 39 -8.02 -11.33 4.81
CA ASN A 39 -7.24 -10.81 3.69
C ASN A 39 -6.65 -9.45 4.07
N ARG A 40 -5.44 -9.19 3.60
CA ARG A 40 -4.80 -7.87 3.63
C ARG A 40 -4.26 -7.60 2.24
N LYS A 41 -5.16 -7.28 1.31
CA LYS A 41 -4.82 -7.03 -0.09
C LYS A 41 -4.94 -5.55 -0.41
N VAL A 42 -3.93 -5.03 -1.10
CA VAL A 42 -3.94 -3.68 -1.67
C VAL A 42 -3.63 -3.80 -3.16
N GLU A 43 -4.43 -3.13 -3.98
CA GLU A 43 -4.23 -3.03 -5.42
C GLU A 43 -4.15 -1.58 -5.84
N PHE A 44 -3.07 -1.22 -6.53
CA PHE A 44 -2.91 0.08 -7.16
C PHE A 44 -3.47 0.02 -8.58
N VAL A 45 -4.39 0.94 -8.88
CA VAL A 45 -5.07 1.06 -10.18
C VAL A 45 -4.53 2.31 -10.87
N GLY A 46 -3.74 2.11 -11.92
CA GLY A 46 -3.04 3.17 -12.66
C GLY A 46 -1.86 2.63 -13.50
N ASP A 47 -1.01 3.53 -14.00
CA ASP A 47 0.19 3.21 -14.78
C ASP A 47 1.25 2.48 -13.94
N GLN A 48 1.53 1.21 -14.25
CA GLN A 48 2.32 0.36 -13.36
C GLN A 48 3.79 0.77 -13.16
N GLY A 49 4.33 1.70 -13.97
CA GLY A 49 5.72 2.12 -13.89
C GLY A 49 6.11 2.71 -12.52
N CYS A 50 5.18 3.38 -11.85
CA CYS A 50 5.45 4.05 -10.58
C CYS A 50 5.11 3.21 -9.33
N VAL A 51 4.44 2.06 -9.50
CA VAL A 51 3.99 1.21 -8.39
C VAL A 51 5.13 0.78 -7.45
N PRO A 52 6.33 0.39 -7.93
CA PRO A 52 7.44 0.05 -7.05
C PRO A 52 7.84 1.18 -6.08
N TYR A 53 7.83 2.43 -6.53
CA TYR A 53 8.19 3.59 -5.70
C TYR A 53 7.13 3.86 -4.62
N ILE A 54 5.85 3.71 -4.96
CA ILE A 54 4.74 3.83 -4.00
C ILE A 54 4.87 2.78 -2.90
N VAL A 55 5.18 1.54 -3.27
CA VAL A 55 5.38 0.44 -2.30
C VAL A 55 6.57 0.72 -1.39
N GLU A 56 7.68 1.20 -1.93
CA GLU A 56 8.89 1.53 -1.15
C GLU A 56 8.61 2.66 -0.14
N ASP A 57 7.96 3.74 -0.57
CA ASP A 57 7.62 4.86 0.30
C ASP A 57 6.66 4.46 1.43
N ILE A 58 5.68 3.63 1.10
CA ILE A 58 4.77 3.06 2.08
C ILE A 58 5.55 2.21 3.09
N GLN A 59 6.40 1.28 2.64
CA GLN A 59 7.23 0.47 3.55
C GLN A 59 8.08 1.33 4.50
N LYS A 60 8.69 2.41 4.01
CA LYS A 60 9.44 3.35 4.86
C LYS A 60 8.57 3.99 5.94
N LEU A 61 7.34 4.36 5.62
CA LEU A 61 6.40 4.96 6.58
C LEU A 61 5.98 3.99 7.68
N LEU A 62 5.92 2.71 7.38
CA LEU A 62 5.32 1.69 8.23
C LEU A 62 6.31 1.01 9.14
N TYR A 63 7.50 0.71 8.62
CA TYR A 63 8.55 -0.01 9.34
C TYR A 63 9.62 0.95 9.87
N GLY A 64 9.52 2.24 9.56
CA GLY A 64 10.61 3.19 9.72
C GLY A 64 11.79 2.83 8.82
N TYR A 65 12.74 3.76 8.68
CA TYR A 65 14.02 3.42 8.07
C TYR A 65 14.74 2.39 8.94
N SER A 66 14.55 1.09 8.68
CA SER A 66 15.52 0.10 9.12
C SER A 66 16.73 0.24 8.19
N LYS A 67 17.68 1.07 8.60
CA LYS A 67 19.07 0.94 8.17
C LYS A 67 19.67 -0.31 8.82
#